data_AF-A0A972KHV9-F1
#
_entry.id   AF-A0A972KHV9-F1
#
_cell.length_a   1.000
_cell.length_b   1.000
_cell.length_c   1.000
_cell.angle_alpha   90.00
_cell.angle_beta   90.00
_cell.angle_gamma   90.00
#
_symmetry.space_group_name_H-M   'P 1'
#
loop_
_entity.id
_entity.type
_entity.pdbx_description
1 polymer ?
#
loop_
_entity_poly.entity_id
_entity_poly.type
_entity_poly.pdbx_seq_one_letter_code
_entity_poly.pdbx_strand_id
1 'polypeptide(L)'
;MAGRMGLLVSGMLVFVLAIGGYGQSLRLKDSRSWQLGGRVQLQHLYNTNITSGDEATNNGFRMRRGRLWVKAKLTDWVSARLQISVRDKSPSVLDLEARLKLGEQGYFRLGQFKVPVWREELRSSSKLLLVERSLVAEFLSDYQLSARQIGIEIGRTFGNGATIVVNYSNGSGAGVREDAGRKKDDFVNNGKLLTARVNLPVGKVVEVGLSAMVNQVGYRIAGEQDNRGTISAVAPDFGLYLPAGLDVEGGLVFGRVSASYLGTPEDDTFLLMDLTARWKRKLAAPLEALAGLDAVELAGGGTYIQPDAGSGYVEMMVFRAGPAVYFGKQTRFQMNLEYEKPVDERLEAVFLIRSQFTVNF
;
A
#
# COMPACT_ATOMS: atom_id res chain seq x y z
N MET A 1 -53.03 -11.14 -20.99
CA MET A 1 -52.65 -10.37 -19.78
C MET A 1 -51.54 -11.15 -19.09
N ALA A 2 -50.26 -10.75 -19.22
CA ALA A 2 -49.57 -9.83 -18.31
C ALA A 2 -49.74 -10.27 -16.83
N GLY A 3 -48.72 -10.62 -16.04
CA GLY A 3 -47.28 -10.64 -16.23
C GLY A 3 -46.60 -11.01 -14.90
N ARG A 4 -45.36 -11.52 -14.99
CA ARG A 4 -44.20 -11.42 -14.07
C ARG A 4 -44.45 -11.15 -12.58
N MET A 5 -43.80 -11.88 -11.67
CA MET A 5 -42.48 -11.57 -11.10
C MET A 5 -42.16 -12.52 -9.94
N GLY A 6 -40.91 -12.98 -9.85
CA GLY A 6 -40.44 -13.74 -8.68
C GLY A 6 -39.25 -14.65 -8.90
N LEU A 7 -38.28 -14.26 -9.74
CA LEU A 7 -37.00 -14.97 -9.79
C LEU A 7 -36.11 -14.41 -8.66
N LEU A 8 -36.21 -15.03 -7.49
CA LEU A 8 -35.20 -14.96 -6.44
C LEU A 8 -33.95 -15.70 -6.95
N VAL A 9 -33.00 -14.97 -7.56
CA VAL A 9 -31.65 -15.49 -7.77
C VAL A 9 -30.93 -15.41 -6.44
N SER A 10 -31.02 -16.49 -5.65
CA SER A 10 -30.12 -16.77 -4.55
C SER A 10 -28.70 -16.90 -5.12
N GLY A 11 -27.84 -15.94 -4.75
CA GLY A 11 -26.43 -15.94 -5.09
C GLY A 11 -25.70 -17.08 -4.39
N MET A 12 -25.65 -18.25 -5.04
CA MET A 12 -24.83 -19.36 -4.60
C MET A 12 -23.43 -19.16 -5.19
N LEU A 13 -22.51 -18.66 -4.37
CA LEU A 13 -21.11 -18.48 -4.69
C LEU A 13 -20.42 -19.85 -4.59
N VAL A 14 -20.45 -20.62 -5.68
CA VAL A 14 -19.78 -21.93 -5.74
C VAL A 14 -18.30 -21.70 -6.00
N PHE A 15 -17.48 -21.89 -4.97
CA PHE A 15 -16.02 -22.04 -5.11
C PHE A 15 -15.73 -23.46 -5.62
N VAL A 16 -15.44 -23.59 -6.92
CA VAL A 16 -14.83 -24.81 -7.45
C VAL A 16 -13.31 -24.68 -7.34
N LEU A 17 -12.72 -25.39 -6.38
CA LEU A 17 -11.28 -25.61 -6.25
C LEU A 17 -10.88 -26.77 -7.17
N ALA A 18 -10.46 -26.49 -8.41
CA ALA A 18 -9.98 -27.54 -9.32
C ALA A 18 -8.62 -27.22 -9.95
N ILE A 19 -7.54 -27.26 -9.16
CA ILE A 19 -6.13 -27.41 -9.61
C ILE A 19 -5.86 -26.86 -11.03
N GLY A 20 -5.92 -25.53 -11.21
CA GLY A 20 -5.86 -24.91 -12.54
C GLY A 20 -6.20 -23.42 -12.55
N GLY A 21 -5.22 -22.57 -12.27
CA GLY A 21 -5.21 -21.15 -12.70
C GLY A 21 -6.36 -20.26 -12.20
N TYR A 22 -6.48 -19.96 -10.90
CA TYR A 22 -7.73 -19.39 -10.36
C TYR A 22 -7.84 -17.88 -10.17
N GLY A 23 -7.69 -17.13 -11.27
CA GLY A 23 -8.34 -15.83 -11.40
C GLY A 23 -9.52 -15.98 -12.34
N GLN A 24 -10.76 -15.90 -11.85
CA GLN A 24 -11.94 -16.06 -12.70
C GLN A 24 -12.34 -14.71 -13.31
N SER A 25 -12.28 -14.62 -14.65
CA SER A 25 -12.84 -13.50 -15.41
C SER A 25 -14.10 -13.93 -16.14
N LEU A 26 -15.23 -13.34 -15.80
CA LEU A 26 -16.50 -13.54 -16.51
C LEU A 26 -16.79 -12.31 -17.37
N ARG A 27 -16.96 -12.51 -18.67
CA ARG A 27 -17.37 -11.46 -19.62
C ARG A 27 -18.83 -11.71 -20.00
N LEU A 28 -19.73 -10.90 -19.47
CA LEU A 28 -21.13 -10.92 -19.87
C LEU A 28 -21.28 -10.16 -21.19
N LYS A 29 -22.25 -10.58 -22.02
CA LYS A 29 -22.65 -9.85 -23.23
C LYS A 29 -23.12 -8.45 -22.78
N ASP A 30 -22.65 -7.40 -23.46
CA ASP A 30 -22.92 -5.97 -23.20
C ASP A 30 -22.11 -5.28 -22.08
N SER A 31 -20.80 -5.14 -22.27
CA SER A 31 -19.84 -4.30 -21.51
C SER A 31 -19.54 -4.69 -20.05
N ARG A 32 -20.24 -5.67 -19.51
CA ARG A 32 -20.12 -6.10 -18.11
C ARG A 32 -19.05 -7.18 -17.95
N SER A 33 -17.84 -6.79 -17.56
CA SER A 33 -16.78 -7.74 -17.18
C SER A 33 -16.54 -7.70 -15.69
N TRP A 34 -16.48 -8.88 -15.08
CA TRP A 34 -16.14 -9.06 -13.68
C TRP A 34 -14.87 -9.88 -13.58
N GLN A 35 -14.01 -9.50 -12.64
CA GLN A 35 -12.80 -10.24 -12.29
C GLN A 35 -12.81 -10.50 -10.78
N LEU A 36 -12.76 -11.78 -10.42
CA LEU A 36 -12.55 -12.22 -9.05
C LEU A 36 -11.11 -12.72 -8.92
N GLY A 37 -10.47 -12.33 -7.83
CA GLY A 37 -9.21 -12.92 -7.44
C GLY A 37 -8.90 -12.69 -5.97
N GLY A 38 -7.71 -13.09 -5.57
CA GLY A 38 -7.28 -13.11 -4.21
C GLY A 38 -5.78 -13.32 -4.06
N ARG A 39 -5.37 -13.33 -2.80
CA ARG A 39 -3.99 -13.57 -2.40
C ARG A 39 -3.93 -14.11 -0.99
N VAL A 40 -3.05 -15.08 -0.79
CA VAL A 40 -2.57 -15.48 0.52
C VAL A 40 -1.07 -15.24 0.59
N GLN A 41 -0.62 -14.67 1.70
CA GLN A 41 0.78 -14.51 2.06
C GLN A 41 1.01 -15.10 3.45
N LEU A 42 1.78 -16.18 3.48
CA LEU A 42 2.27 -16.79 4.71
C LEU A 42 3.68 -16.30 4.95
N GLN A 43 3.99 -15.93 6.18
CA GLN A 43 5.27 -15.34 6.53
C GLN A 43 5.84 -15.98 7.79
N HIS A 44 7.15 -16.19 7.79
CA HIS A 44 7.94 -16.48 8.97
C HIS A 44 8.80 -15.25 9.30
N LEU A 45 8.83 -14.87 10.56
CA LEU A 45 9.71 -13.82 11.09
C LEU A 45 10.62 -14.42 12.17
N TYR A 46 11.91 -14.21 11.99
CA TYR A 46 12.90 -14.30 13.05
C TYR A 46 13.42 -12.89 13.34
N ASN A 47 13.52 -12.53 14.61
CA ASN A 47 13.86 -11.23 15.14
C ASN A 47 14.68 -11.44 16.41
N THR A 48 15.84 -10.80 16.49
CA THR A 48 16.73 -10.87 17.66
C THR A 48 16.25 -10.04 18.85
N ASN A 49 15.37 -9.06 18.62
CA ASN A 49 14.80 -8.22 19.68
C ASN A 49 13.31 -8.55 19.86
N ILE A 50 13.03 -9.45 20.81
CA ILE A 50 11.67 -9.92 21.11
C ILE A 50 11.14 -9.10 22.29
N THR A 51 10.18 -8.22 22.02
CA THR A 51 9.36 -7.60 23.06
C THR A 51 8.04 -8.34 23.18
N SER A 52 7.68 -8.76 24.39
CA SER A 52 6.41 -9.45 24.65
C SER A 52 5.24 -8.49 24.43
N GLY A 53 4.60 -8.55 23.26
CA GLY A 53 3.34 -7.83 23.01
C GLY A 53 3.18 -7.22 21.62
N ASP A 54 4.23 -7.14 20.80
CA ASP A 54 4.15 -6.52 19.48
C ASP A 54 3.99 -7.57 18.36
N GLU A 55 2.86 -7.52 17.64
CA GLU A 55 2.59 -8.36 16.48
C GLU A 55 3.62 -8.18 15.36
N ALA A 56 4.37 -7.06 15.35
CA ALA A 56 5.43 -6.75 14.41
C ALA A 56 6.77 -7.38 14.78
N THR A 57 7.06 -7.60 16.06
CA THR A 57 8.36 -8.13 16.55
C THR A 57 8.31 -9.59 16.99
N ASN A 58 7.12 -10.19 17.12
CA ASN A 58 7.00 -11.57 17.59
C ASN A 58 7.56 -12.59 16.58
N ASN A 59 8.38 -13.52 17.09
CA ASN A 59 8.96 -14.59 16.31
C ASN A 59 7.93 -15.64 15.93
N GLY A 60 7.96 -16.09 14.67
CA GLY A 60 7.22 -17.26 14.23
C GLY A 60 6.43 -17.06 12.94
N PHE A 61 5.42 -17.91 12.77
CA PHE A 61 4.61 -17.98 11.56
C PHE A 61 3.34 -17.17 11.69
N ARG A 62 3.03 -16.39 10.65
CA ARG A 62 1.80 -15.61 10.56
C ARG A 62 1.25 -15.61 9.15
N MET A 63 -0.07 -15.49 9.03
CA MET A 63 -0.66 -15.02 7.78
C MET A 63 -0.40 -13.52 7.69
N ARG A 64 0.46 -13.09 6.77
CA ARG A 64 0.79 -11.67 6.59
C ARG A 64 -0.33 -10.93 5.89
N ARG A 65 -0.95 -11.56 4.87
CA ARG A 65 -2.10 -11.02 4.12
C ARG A 65 -2.98 -12.17 3.62
N GLY A 66 -4.26 -12.15 3.97
CA GLY A 66 -5.31 -12.88 3.27
C GLY A 66 -6.22 -11.85 2.60
N ARG A 67 -6.38 -11.89 1.28
CA ARG A 67 -7.14 -10.88 0.54
C ARG A 67 -8.00 -11.51 -0.54
N LEU A 68 -9.22 -10.98 -0.69
CA LEU A 68 -10.11 -11.27 -1.80
C LEU A 68 -10.49 -9.95 -2.46
N TRP A 69 -10.62 -9.93 -3.77
CA TRP A 69 -11.00 -8.73 -4.50
C TRP A 69 -11.90 -9.05 -5.69
N VAL A 70 -12.78 -8.10 -5.97
CA VAL A 70 -13.66 -8.09 -7.14
C VAL A 70 -13.45 -6.77 -7.86
N LYS A 71 -13.27 -6.84 -9.18
CA LYS A 71 -13.30 -5.68 -10.06
C LYS A 71 -14.45 -5.83 -11.04
N ALA A 72 -15.18 -4.75 -11.24
CA ALA A 72 -16.34 -4.71 -12.11
C ALA A 72 -16.22 -3.56 -13.10
N LYS A 73 -16.38 -3.84 -14.39
CA LYS A 73 -16.72 -2.81 -15.38
C LYS A 73 -18.24 -2.81 -15.50
N LEU A 74 -18.89 -1.79 -14.95
CA LEU A 74 -20.35 -1.71 -14.86
C LEU A 74 -20.95 -1.13 -16.15
N THR A 75 -20.27 -0.13 -16.71
CA THR A 75 -20.55 0.48 -18.01
C THR A 75 -19.21 0.83 -18.71
N ASP A 76 -19.26 1.44 -19.89
CA ASP A 76 -18.03 1.91 -20.56
C ASP A 76 -17.33 3.08 -19.86
N TRP A 77 -18.03 3.76 -18.95
CA TRP A 77 -17.50 4.91 -18.21
C TRP A 77 -17.52 4.71 -16.70
N VAL A 78 -18.07 3.60 -16.17
CA VAL A 78 -18.09 3.29 -14.74
C VAL A 78 -17.41 1.95 -14.45
N SER A 79 -16.48 1.96 -13.50
CA SER A 79 -15.90 0.76 -12.92
C SER A 79 -15.97 0.82 -11.39
N ALA A 80 -15.98 -0.35 -10.76
CA ALA A 80 -15.97 -0.48 -9.30
C ALA A 80 -14.96 -1.53 -8.86
N ARG A 81 -14.46 -1.39 -7.63
CA ARG A 81 -13.57 -2.35 -6.99
C ARG A 81 -13.96 -2.53 -5.53
N LEU A 82 -14.04 -3.80 -5.13
CA LEU A 82 -14.11 -4.23 -3.74
C LEU A 82 -12.86 -5.06 -3.45
N GLN A 83 -12.21 -4.80 -2.32
CA GLN A 83 -11.15 -5.65 -1.80
C GLN A 83 -11.31 -5.76 -0.28
N ILE A 84 -11.28 -6.99 0.22
CA ILE A 84 -11.38 -7.31 1.64
C ILE A 84 -10.10 -7.99 2.13
N SER A 85 -9.75 -7.74 3.39
CA SER A 85 -8.71 -8.45 4.14
C SER A 85 -9.38 -9.49 5.04
N VAL A 86 -8.83 -10.70 5.10
CA VAL A 86 -9.29 -11.83 5.91
C VAL A 86 -8.15 -12.42 6.73
N ARG A 87 -7.23 -11.56 7.19
CA ARG A 87 -6.01 -11.97 7.90
C ARG A 87 -6.29 -12.43 9.33
N ASP A 88 -7.10 -11.67 10.06
CA ASP A 88 -7.29 -11.79 11.50
C ASP A 88 -8.76 -12.14 11.82
N LYS A 89 -9.13 -12.19 13.11
CA LYS A 89 -10.52 -12.50 13.56
C LYS A 89 -11.57 -11.47 13.09
N SER A 90 -11.13 -10.36 12.50
CA SER A 90 -11.99 -9.28 12.04
C SER A 90 -11.67 -8.93 10.58
N PRO A 91 -12.44 -9.46 9.61
CA PRO A 91 -12.32 -9.05 8.21
C PRO A 91 -12.52 -7.53 8.07
N SER A 92 -11.75 -6.91 7.18
CA SER A 92 -11.82 -5.47 6.95
C SER A 92 -11.88 -5.12 5.47
N VAL A 93 -12.60 -4.05 5.13
CA VAL A 93 -12.65 -3.52 3.78
C VAL A 93 -11.39 -2.72 3.54
N LEU A 94 -10.63 -3.08 2.50
CA LEU A 94 -9.43 -2.38 2.07
C LEU A 94 -9.74 -1.38 0.95
N ASP A 95 -10.41 -1.83 -0.10
CA ASP A 95 -10.81 -0.96 -1.20
C ASP A 95 -12.32 -1.12 -1.40
N LEU A 96 -13.04 -0.01 -1.46
CA LEU A 96 -14.44 0.06 -1.86
C LEU A 96 -14.61 1.36 -2.63
N GLU A 97 -14.40 1.29 -3.93
CA GLU A 97 -14.29 2.47 -4.78
C GLU A 97 -15.11 2.32 -6.07
N ALA A 98 -15.57 3.45 -6.58
CA ALA A 98 -16.10 3.59 -7.93
C ALA A 98 -15.24 4.61 -8.69
N ARG A 99 -15.00 4.35 -9.97
CA ARG A 99 -14.23 5.21 -10.87
C ARG A 99 -15.03 5.50 -12.12
N LEU A 100 -15.21 6.79 -12.39
CA LEU A 100 -15.86 7.37 -13.54
C LEU A 100 -14.81 7.84 -14.54
N LYS A 101 -14.96 7.49 -15.81
CA LYS A 101 -14.11 7.97 -16.91
C LYS A 101 -14.58 9.38 -17.34
N LEU A 102 -13.68 10.36 -17.33
CA LEU A 102 -13.92 11.73 -17.80
C LEU A 102 -13.22 11.94 -19.15
N GLY A 103 -13.90 11.62 -20.24
CA GLY A 103 -13.28 11.60 -21.58
C GLY A 103 -12.20 10.52 -21.71
N GLU A 104 -11.30 10.61 -22.69
CA GLU A 104 -10.32 9.56 -22.96
C GLU A 104 -9.19 9.47 -21.93
N GLN A 105 -8.87 10.60 -21.30
CA GLN A 105 -7.65 10.80 -20.52
C GLN A 105 -7.90 11.09 -19.03
N GLY A 106 -9.12 11.48 -18.66
CA GLY A 106 -9.47 11.88 -17.30
C GLY A 106 -10.24 10.81 -16.54
N TYR A 107 -10.24 10.92 -15.22
CA TYR A 107 -11.12 10.13 -14.37
C TYR A 107 -11.47 10.87 -13.08
N PHE A 108 -12.62 10.51 -12.52
CA PHE A 108 -13.04 10.82 -11.16
C PHE A 108 -13.18 9.50 -10.38
N ARG A 109 -12.80 9.48 -9.12
CA ARG A 109 -12.81 8.31 -8.25
C ARG A 109 -13.34 8.69 -6.88
N LEU A 110 -14.18 7.84 -6.30
CA LEU A 110 -14.75 8.04 -4.98
C LEU A 110 -14.78 6.73 -4.18
N GLY A 111 -14.73 6.84 -2.86
CA GLY A 111 -14.81 5.71 -1.93
C GLY A 111 -13.53 5.54 -1.12
N GLN A 112 -13.22 4.31 -0.73
CA GLN A 112 -12.00 3.98 0.01
C GLN A 112 -10.92 3.40 -0.91
N PHE A 113 -9.76 4.03 -0.93
CA PHE A 113 -8.67 3.66 -1.81
C PHE A 113 -7.32 4.22 -1.37
N LYS A 114 -6.24 3.75 -1.98
CA LYS A 114 -4.91 4.33 -1.76
C LYS A 114 -4.79 5.73 -2.37
N VAL A 115 -4.41 6.70 -1.56
CA VAL A 115 -4.13 8.08 -1.99
C VAL A 115 -2.82 8.13 -2.81
N PRO A 116 -2.66 9.09 -3.73
CA PRO A 116 -1.56 9.17 -4.69
C PRO A 116 -0.22 9.60 -4.07
N VAL A 117 0.24 8.92 -3.03
CA VAL A 117 1.48 9.26 -2.31
C VAL A 117 2.43 8.08 -2.33
N TRP A 118 3.70 8.37 -2.62
CA TRP A 118 4.84 7.45 -2.58
C TRP A 118 4.71 6.22 -3.49
N ARG A 119 5.65 6.07 -4.44
CA ARG A 119 5.65 4.98 -5.44
C ARG A 119 5.50 3.58 -4.84
N GLU A 120 6.23 3.29 -3.77
CA GLU A 120 6.17 1.97 -3.13
C GLU A 120 4.81 1.71 -2.46
N GLU A 121 4.19 2.74 -1.89
CA GLU A 121 2.87 2.59 -1.29
C GLU A 121 1.82 2.33 -2.37
N LEU A 122 1.87 3.02 -3.50
CA LEU A 122 0.97 2.79 -4.64
C LEU A 122 1.12 1.40 -5.27
N ARG A 123 2.29 0.78 -5.14
CA ARG A 123 2.54 -0.57 -5.61
C ARG A 123 1.63 -1.60 -4.94
N SER A 124 1.21 -2.59 -5.72
CA SER A 124 0.52 -3.77 -5.18
C SER A 124 1.46 -4.56 -4.29
N SER A 125 0.97 -5.08 -3.17
CA SER A 125 1.82 -5.85 -2.24
C SER A 125 2.38 -7.17 -2.80
N SER A 126 1.96 -7.63 -3.99
CA SER A 126 2.57 -8.79 -4.68
C SER A 126 3.76 -8.41 -5.54
N LYS A 127 3.90 -7.12 -5.83
CA LYS A 127 4.93 -6.58 -6.70
C LYS A 127 6.04 -5.89 -5.91
N LEU A 128 5.96 -5.89 -4.58
CA LEU A 128 7.01 -5.34 -3.72
C LEU A 128 8.34 -6.02 -4.02
N LEU A 129 9.39 -5.20 -4.06
CA LEU A 129 10.75 -5.65 -4.34
C LEU A 129 11.26 -6.48 -3.17
N LEU A 130 10.99 -6.05 -1.95
CA LEU A 130 11.27 -6.75 -0.69
C LEU A 130 9.97 -7.29 -0.06
N VAL A 131 10.08 -8.09 1.00
CA VAL A 131 8.94 -8.74 1.68
C VAL A 131 7.98 -7.72 2.28
N GLU A 132 8.52 -6.74 2.99
CA GLU A 132 7.79 -5.59 3.53
C GLU A 132 8.17 -4.30 2.78
N ARG A 133 7.37 -3.26 3.01
CA ARG A 133 7.69 -1.93 2.50
C ARG A 133 8.79 -1.27 3.31
N SER A 134 9.39 -0.22 2.77
CA SER A 134 10.32 0.65 3.48
C SER A 134 9.71 1.28 4.72
N LEU A 135 10.57 1.65 5.67
CA LEU A 135 10.16 2.49 6.80
C LEU A 135 9.63 3.85 6.33
N VAL A 136 10.02 4.35 5.17
CA VAL A 136 9.43 5.59 4.60
C VAL A 136 7.92 5.40 4.35
N ALA A 137 7.54 4.29 3.73
CA ALA A 137 6.14 3.99 3.46
C ALA A 137 5.34 3.74 4.76
N GLU A 138 5.97 3.11 5.75
CA GLU A 138 5.38 2.89 7.08
C GLU A 138 5.16 4.21 7.82
N PHE A 139 6.20 5.03 7.94
CA PHE A 139 6.15 6.37 8.55
C PHE A 139 5.05 7.23 7.92
N LEU A 140 5.01 7.33 6.59
CA LEU A 140 3.97 8.09 5.89
C LEU A 140 2.56 7.53 6.11
N SER A 141 2.42 6.22 6.33
CA SER A 141 1.14 5.59 6.63
C SER A 141 0.69 5.91 8.05
N ASP A 142 1.59 5.82 9.02
CA ASP A 142 1.31 6.07 10.44
C ASP A 142 0.91 7.52 10.70
N TYR A 143 1.59 8.45 10.02
CA TYR A 143 1.25 9.87 10.01
C TYR A 143 0.02 10.24 9.16
N GLN A 144 -0.70 9.24 8.63
CA GLN A 144 -1.91 9.43 7.81
C GLN A 144 -1.69 10.31 6.58
N LEU A 145 -0.47 10.37 6.05
CA LEU A 145 -0.12 11.10 4.83
C LEU A 145 -0.24 10.23 3.58
N SER A 146 -0.30 8.90 3.74
CA SER A 146 -0.38 7.94 2.65
C SER A 146 -1.41 6.83 2.93
N ALA A 147 -1.19 5.66 2.32
CA ALA A 147 -2.03 4.48 2.44
C ALA A 147 -3.49 4.74 2.04
N ARG A 148 -4.44 4.07 2.69
CA ARG A 148 -5.86 4.05 2.29
C ARG A 148 -6.67 5.05 3.08
N GLN A 149 -7.45 5.84 2.36
CA GLN A 149 -8.31 6.89 2.90
C GLN A 149 -9.68 6.82 2.24
N ILE A 150 -10.68 7.43 2.86
CA ILE A 150 -12.04 7.57 2.30
C ILE A 150 -12.16 8.98 1.73
N GLY A 151 -12.46 9.10 0.44
CA GLY A 151 -12.56 10.41 -0.19
C GLY A 151 -12.84 10.38 -1.68
N ILE A 152 -12.38 11.43 -2.36
CA ILE A 152 -12.51 11.64 -3.79
C ILE A 152 -11.16 11.91 -4.43
N GLU A 153 -11.01 11.58 -5.71
CA GLU A 153 -9.80 11.82 -6.47
C GLU A 153 -10.16 12.14 -7.92
N ILE A 154 -9.45 13.12 -8.48
CA ILE A 154 -9.48 13.43 -9.90
C ILE A 154 -8.08 13.23 -10.46
N GLY A 155 -7.98 12.63 -11.64
CA GLY A 155 -6.69 12.45 -12.28
C GLY A 155 -6.79 12.47 -13.80
N ARG A 156 -5.65 12.74 -14.43
CA ARG A 156 -5.50 12.78 -15.88
C ARG A 156 -4.20 12.10 -16.29
N THR A 157 -4.25 11.36 -17.40
CA THR A 157 -3.08 10.82 -18.09
C THR A 157 -2.95 11.48 -19.46
N PHE A 158 -1.82 12.08 -19.75
CA PHE A 158 -1.54 12.74 -21.03
C PHE A 158 -1.01 11.74 -22.06
N GLY A 159 -1.02 12.11 -23.34
CA GLY A 159 -0.61 11.22 -24.44
C GLY A 159 0.83 10.71 -24.35
N ASN A 160 1.71 11.42 -23.65
CA ASN A 160 3.09 10.99 -23.36
C ASN A 160 3.22 10.09 -22.12
N GLY A 161 2.12 9.71 -21.48
CA GLY A 161 2.09 8.88 -20.27
C GLY A 161 2.26 9.65 -18.96
N ALA A 162 2.50 10.97 -19.00
CA ALA A 162 2.52 11.78 -17.79
C ALA A 162 1.17 11.72 -17.07
N THR A 163 1.18 11.69 -15.74
CA THR A 163 -0.05 11.72 -14.94
C THR A 163 -0.02 12.85 -13.92
N ILE A 164 -1.20 13.44 -13.70
CA ILE A 164 -1.45 14.37 -12.60
C ILE A 164 -2.69 13.86 -11.87
N VAL A 165 -2.60 13.77 -10.54
CA VAL A 165 -3.67 13.27 -9.68
C VAL A 165 -3.79 14.16 -8.46
N VAL A 166 -5.02 14.52 -8.08
CA VAL A 166 -5.34 15.26 -6.86
C VAL A 166 -6.42 14.52 -6.09
N ASN A 167 -6.23 14.36 -4.79
CA ASN A 167 -7.14 13.65 -3.90
C ASN A 167 -7.45 14.50 -2.66
N TYR A 168 -8.72 14.42 -2.23
CA TYR A 168 -9.21 14.99 -0.99
C TYR A 168 -9.93 13.90 -0.20
N SER A 169 -9.53 13.68 1.06
CA SER A 169 -9.99 12.55 1.87
C SER A 169 -10.02 12.85 3.38
N ASN A 170 -10.53 11.90 4.15
CA ASN A 170 -10.69 11.99 5.61
C ASN A 170 -9.39 12.10 6.41
N GLY A 171 -8.22 11.78 5.83
CA GLY A 171 -6.92 11.89 6.53
C GLY A 171 -6.82 11.12 7.84
N SER A 172 -7.63 10.05 7.99
CA SER A 172 -7.86 9.34 9.24
C SER A 172 -7.67 7.82 9.13
N GLY A 173 -7.34 7.34 7.94
CA GLY A 173 -7.07 5.93 7.65
C GLY A 173 -8.28 5.17 7.09
N ALA A 174 -8.04 3.89 6.81
CA ALA A 174 -9.02 2.98 6.23
C ALA A 174 -10.14 2.63 7.22
N GLY A 175 -11.39 2.69 6.78
CA GLY A 175 -12.56 2.27 7.55
C GLY A 175 -12.92 3.17 8.73
N VAL A 176 -12.17 4.25 8.97
CA VAL A 176 -12.41 5.17 10.07
C VAL A 176 -13.56 6.11 9.72
N ARG A 177 -14.68 5.96 10.43
CA ARG A 177 -15.80 6.89 10.40
C ARG A 177 -15.51 8.07 11.33
N GLU A 178 -15.75 9.27 10.83
CA GLU A 178 -15.52 10.52 11.56
C GLU A 178 -16.58 10.77 12.67
N ASP A 179 -17.72 10.06 12.67
CA ASP A 179 -18.91 10.44 13.45
C ASP A 179 -19.66 9.31 14.21
N ALA A 180 -19.49 8.02 13.87
CA ALA A 180 -20.44 7.00 14.33
C ALA A 180 -20.05 6.28 15.63
N GLY A 181 -20.90 6.43 16.67
CA GLY A 181 -21.02 5.49 17.79
C GLY A 181 -20.19 5.76 19.05
N ARG A 182 -19.85 7.02 19.36
CA ARG A 182 -18.80 7.33 20.33
C ARG A 182 -19.25 8.00 21.64
N LYS A 183 -18.45 7.75 22.69
CA LYS A 183 -18.52 8.41 24.00
C LYS A 183 -17.78 9.77 23.93
N LYS A 184 -18.00 10.63 24.93
CA LYS A 184 -17.56 12.04 24.97
C LYS A 184 -16.02 12.26 24.85
N ASP A 185 -15.23 11.21 25.09
CA ASP A 185 -13.78 11.28 25.26
C ASP A 185 -12.98 10.56 24.14
N ASP A 186 -13.64 10.06 23.09
CA ASP A 186 -12.97 9.33 22.01
C ASP A 186 -12.24 10.28 21.04
N PHE A 187 -10.98 9.96 20.67
CA PHE A 187 -10.20 10.71 19.68
C PHE A 187 -10.86 10.78 18.30
N VAL A 188 -11.43 11.92 17.92
CA VAL A 188 -11.98 12.16 16.58
C VAL A 188 -11.00 12.98 15.75
N ASN A 189 -10.34 12.34 14.78
CA ASN A 189 -9.71 13.07 13.69
C ASN A 189 -10.79 13.47 12.67
N ASN A 190 -11.23 14.72 12.71
CA ASN A 190 -12.07 15.33 11.66
C ASN A 190 -11.21 16.07 10.61
N GLY A 191 -9.92 15.79 10.62
CA GLY A 191 -8.94 16.24 9.66
C GLY A 191 -9.32 15.99 8.22
N LYS A 192 -8.64 16.71 7.32
CA LYS A 192 -8.79 16.49 5.88
C LYS A 192 -7.41 16.42 5.26
N LEU A 193 -7.22 15.36 4.47
CA LEU A 193 -6.00 15.11 3.74
C LEU A 193 -6.19 15.57 2.30
N LEU A 194 -5.37 16.52 1.88
CA LEU A 194 -5.17 16.89 0.49
C LEU A 194 -3.86 16.27 0.02
N THR A 195 -3.90 15.53 -1.09
CA THR A 195 -2.70 15.02 -1.75
C THR A 195 -2.71 15.37 -3.23
N ALA A 196 -1.53 15.62 -3.78
CA ALA A 196 -1.33 15.80 -5.21
C ALA A 196 -0.11 14.99 -5.64
N ARG A 197 -0.15 14.44 -6.86
CA ARG A 197 0.99 13.76 -7.47
C ARG A 197 1.11 14.07 -8.93
N VAL A 198 2.33 14.33 -9.35
CA VAL A 198 2.74 14.33 -10.75
C VAL A 198 3.67 13.14 -10.97
N ASN A 199 3.49 12.42 -12.07
CA ASN A 199 4.35 11.31 -12.47
C ASN A 199 4.74 11.46 -13.94
N LEU A 200 6.03 11.49 -14.22
CA LEU A 200 6.61 11.78 -15.52
C LEU A 200 7.47 10.58 -15.98
N PRO A 201 6.96 9.74 -16.88
CA PRO A 201 7.80 8.77 -17.56
C PRO A 201 8.70 9.48 -18.58
N VAL A 202 10.01 9.22 -18.52
CA VAL A 202 11.01 9.69 -19.48
C VAL A 202 11.50 8.47 -20.26
N GLY A 203 10.90 8.29 -21.43
CA GLY A 203 11.11 7.10 -22.26
C GLY A 203 10.57 5.83 -21.59
N LYS A 204 11.31 4.72 -21.73
CA LYS A 204 10.93 3.41 -21.14
C LYS A 204 11.72 3.07 -19.86
N VAL A 205 12.71 3.89 -19.52
CA VAL A 205 13.75 3.56 -18.54
C VAL A 205 13.59 4.38 -17.28
N VAL A 206 13.16 5.64 -17.37
CA VAL A 206 13.14 6.53 -16.22
C VAL A 206 11.69 6.94 -15.94
N GLU A 207 11.34 7.00 -14.67
CA GLU A 207 10.09 7.58 -14.19
C GLU A 207 10.39 8.46 -12.98
N VAL A 208 9.89 9.70 -13.00
CA VAL A 208 10.06 10.66 -11.89
C VAL A 208 8.69 10.97 -11.32
N GLY A 209 8.54 10.86 -10.01
CA GLY A 209 7.36 11.20 -9.26
C GLY A 209 7.60 12.38 -8.33
N LEU A 210 6.59 13.20 -8.14
CA LEU A 210 6.53 14.20 -7.07
C LEU A 210 5.17 14.14 -6.42
N SER A 211 5.13 13.87 -5.12
CA SER A 211 3.93 13.93 -4.31
C SER A 211 4.00 15.09 -3.31
N ALA A 212 2.87 15.77 -3.09
CA ALA A 212 2.68 16.74 -2.02
C ALA A 212 1.48 16.32 -1.17
N MET A 213 1.58 16.48 0.14
CA MET A 213 0.57 16.03 1.10
C MET A 213 0.43 17.04 2.23
N VAL A 214 -0.82 17.35 2.58
CA VAL A 214 -1.19 18.20 3.71
C VAL A 214 -2.38 17.56 4.41
N ASN A 215 -2.17 17.10 5.63
CA ASN A 215 -3.22 16.56 6.49
C ASN A 215 -3.47 17.52 7.64
N GLN A 216 -4.65 18.13 7.67
CA GLN A 216 -5.11 18.81 8.88
C GLN A 216 -5.52 17.72 9.87
N VAL A 217 -5.11 17.82 11.13
CA VAL A 217 -5.38 16.81 12.16
C VAL A 217 -5.98 17.48 13.39
N GLY A 218 -6.98 16.84 14.01
CA GLY A 218 -7.72 17.39 15.15
C GLY A 218 -8.11 16.34 16.19
N TYR A 219 -8.44 16.81 17.40
CA TYR A 219 -8.97 16.02 18.51
C TYR A 219 -10.36 16.55 18.88
N ARG A 220 -11.25 15.68 19.40
CA ARG A 220 -12.41 16.13 20.18
C ARG A 220 -12.28 15.60 21.60
N ILE A 221 -11.96 16.49 22.55
CA ILE A 221 -12.12 16.24 23.98
C ILE A 221 -13.36 17.03 24.40
N ALA A 222 -14.40 16.32 24.84
CA ALA A 222 -15.46 16.73 25.75
C ALA A 222 -15.75 18.22 26.10
N GLY A 223 -15.75 19.17 25.15
CA GLY A 223 -16.17 20.56 25.40
C GLY A 223 -15.29 21.65 24.80
N GLU A 224 -14.11 21.30 24.28
CA GLU A 224 -13.25 22.24 23.56
C GLU A 224 -13.13 21.81 22.10
N GLN A 225 -13.43 22.73 21.18
CA GLN A 225 -13.20 22.53 19.75
C GLN A 225 -11.71 22.76 19.50
N ASP A 226 -10.97 21.73 19.05
CA ASP A 226 -9.58 21.96 18.67
C ASP A 226 -9.14 21.21 17.40
N ASN A 227 -9.35 21.88 16.26
CA ASN A 227 -8.54 21.64 15.08
C ASN A 227 -7.25 22.44 15.29
N ARG A 228 -6.16 21.81 15.70
CA ARG A 228 -4.92 22.57 15.91
C ARG A 228 -3.74 22.15 15.07
N GLY A 229 -3.72 20.96 14.49
CA GLY A 229 -2.52 20.45 13.84
C GLY A 229 -2.53 20.41 12.31
N THR A 230 -1.36 20.52 11.70
CA THR A 230 -1.11 20.15 10.30
C THR A 230 0.14 19.30 10.20
N ILE A 231 0.03 18.22 9.45
CA ILE A 231 1.16 17.39 9.05
C ILE A 231 1.31 17.56 7.54
N SER A 232 2.50 17.93 7.08
CA SER A 232 2.72 18.20 5.65
C SER A 232 4.04 17.60 5.18
N ALA A 233 4.09 17.18 3.92
CA ALA A 233 5.31 16.71 3.31
C ALA A 233 5.34 16.88 1.79
N VAL A 234 6.54 16.86 1.24
CA VAL A 234 6.83 16.76 -0.19
C VAL A 234 7.76 15.57 -0.40
N ALA A 235 7.42 14.73 -1.38
CA ALA A 235 8.09 13.46 -1.62
C ALA A 235 8.43 13.29 -3.11
N PRO A 236 9.62 13.74 -3.56
CA PRO A 236 10.16 13.32 -4.85
C PRO A 236 10.59 11.84 -4.81
N ASP A 237 10.22 11.09 -5.84
CA ASP A 237 10.64 9.70 -6.03
C ASP A 237 11.03 9.42 -7.49
N PHE A 238 11.72 8.31 -7.71
CA PHE A 238 12.12 7.88 -9.04
C PHE A 238 12.07 6.36 -9.20
N GLY A 239 12.01 5.93 -10.45
CA GLY A 239 12.22 4.55 -10.88
C GLY A 239 13.11 4.51 -12.12
N LEU A 240 14.09 3.62 -12.10
CA LEU A 240 14.98 3.28 -13.21
C LEU A 240 14.73 1.82 -13.58
N TYR A 241 14.26 1.57 -14.80
CA TYR A 241 13.87 0.27 -15.33
C TYR A 241 14.83 -0.11 -16.45
N LEU A 242 15.97 -0.68 -16.08
CA LEU A 242 17.09 -0.96 -16.97
C LEU A 242 16.92 -2.32 -17.67
N PRO A 243 17.60 -2.51 -18.82
CA PRO A 243 17.66 -3.82 -19.47
C PRO A 243 18.18 -4.92 -18.54
N ALA A 244 17.98 -6.18 -18.96
CA ALA A 244 18.38 -7.36 -18.19
C ALA A 244 17.67 -7.52 -16.82
N GLY A 245 16.57 -6.81 -16.61
CA GLY A 245 15.69 -6.96 -15.45
C GLY A 245 16.20 -6.28 -14.18
N LEU A 246 17.06 -5.27 -14.32
CA LEU A 246 17.51 -4.43 -13.21
C LEU A 246 16.57 -3.23 -13.05
N ASP A 247 15.92 -3.16 -11.90
CA ASP A 247 15.08 -2.02 -11.50
C ASP A 247 15.71 -1.36 -10.28
N VAL A 248 15.74 -0.03 -10.24
CA VAL A 248 16.18 0.76 -9.08
C VAL A 248 15.12 1.81 -8.80
N GLU A 249 14.62 1.86 -7.58
CA GLU A 249 13.61 2.81 -7.14
C GLU A 249 14.06 3.48 -5.86
N GLY A 250 13.66 4.74 -5.65
CA GLY A 250 14.02 5.45 -4.44
C GLY A 250 13.37 6.82 -4.39
N GLY A 251 13.65 7.55 -3.32
CA GLY A 251 13.12 8.88 -3.14
C GLY A 251 13.50 9.49 -1.80
N LEU A 252 13.09 10.74 -1.64
CA LEU A 252 13.24 11.53 -0.42
C LEU A 252 11.88 12.00 0.03
N VAL A 253 11.72 12.24 1.32
CA VAL A 253 10.55 12.90 1.89
C VAL A 253 11.05 13.97 2.84
N PHE A 254 10.58 15.18 2.65
CA PHE A 254 10.77 16.29 3.56
C PHE A 254 9.42 16.67 4.12
N GLY A 255 9.29 16.72 5.44
CA GLY A 255 8.01 17.05 6.05
C GLY A 255 8.15 17.78 7.37
N ARG A 256 6.99 18.21 7.86
CA ARG A 256 6.81 18.99 9.07
C ARG A 256 5.53 18.55 9.77
N VAL A 257 5.60 18.47 11.08
CA VAL A 257 4.51 18.16 11.98
C VAL A 257 4.33 19.38 12.88
N SER A 258 3.14 19.99 12.86
CA SER A 258 2.93 21.25 13.58
C SER A 258 3.04 21.12 15.10
N ALA A 259 3.55 22.15 15.77
CA ALA A 259 3.74 22.20 17.23
C ALA A 259 2.43 21.92 17.99
N SER A 260 1.36 22.46 17.44
CA SER A 260 -0.01 22.34 17.90
C SER A 260 -0.62 20.93 17.76
N TYR A 261 -0.08 20.08 16.87
CA TYR A 261 -0.40 18.65 16.84
C TYR A 261 0.36 17.89 17.94
N LEU A 262 1.62 18.26 18.15
CA LEU A 262 2.52 17.59 19.08
C LEU A 262 2.29 18.02 20.53
N GLY A 263 1.63 19.15 20.77
CA GLY A 263 1.58 19.78 22.07
C GLY A 263 2.93 20.37 22.50
N THR A 264 3.80 20.70 21.54
CA THR A 264 5.14 21.26 21.77
C THR A 264 5.14 22.77 21.47
N PRO A 265 6.21 23.51 21.86
CA PRO A 265 6.35 24.92 21.50
C PRO A 265 6.73 25.14 20.03
N GLU A 266 7.33 24.15 19.37
CA GLU A 266 7.97 24.30 18.07
C GLU A 266 7.58 23.21 17.06
N ASP A 267 7.71 23.60 15.80
CA ASP A 267 7.72 22.78 14.58
C ASP A 267 8.64 21.57 14.66
N ASP A 268 8.17 20.32 14.59
CA ASP A 268 9.05 19.19 14.26
C ASP A 268 9.14 19.05 12.73
N THR A 269 10.32 18.70 12.25
CA THR A 269 10.58 18.31 10.88
C THR A 269 10.98 16.85 10.78
N PHE A 270 10.93 16.28 9.58
CA PHE A 270 11.45 14.96 9.33
C PHE A 270 12.03 14.83 7.92
N LEU A 271 13.08 14.02 7.82
CA LEU A 271 13.71 13.61 6.57
C LEU A 271 13.66 12.09 6.46
N LEU A 272 13.12 11.59 5.35
CA LEU A 272 13.07 10.16 5.05
C LEU A 272 13.73 9.89 3.70
N MET A 273 14.44 8.78 3.58
CA MET A 273 15.13 8.38 2.36
C MET A 273 14.95 6.88 2.13
N ASP A 274 14.67 6.47 0.90
CA ASP A 274 14.67 5.05 0.50
C ASP A 274 15.40 4.86 -0.82
N LEU A 275 16.13 3.75 -0.94
CA LEU A 275 16.70 3.28 -2.18
C LEU A 275 16.62 1.76 -2.21
N THR A 276 15.92 1.20 -3.19
CA THR A 276 15.75 -0.24 -3.37
C THR A 276 16.05 -0.63 -4.81
N ALA A 277 16.93 -1.61 -4.99
CA ALA A 277 17.25 -2.21 -6.26
C ALA A 277 16.77 -3.66 -6.33
N ARG A 278 16.46 -4.11 -7.53
CA ARG A 278 16.08 -5.47 -7.84
C ARG A 278 16.68 -5.90 -9.16
N TRP A 279 17.27 -7.09 -9.21
CA TRP A 279 17.55 -7.80 -10.44
C TRP A 279 16.64 -9.02 -10.58
N LYS A 280 15.92 -9.15 -11.69
CA LYS A 280 15.04 -10.29 -11.97
C LYS A 280 15.37 -10.94 -13.31
N ARG A 281 15.56 -12.26 -13.30
CA ARG A 281 15.79 -13.05 -14.51
C ARG A 281 14.71 -14.13 -14.65
N LYS A 282 13.97 -14.06 -15.76
CA LYS A 282 13.10 -15.15 -16.19
C LYS A 282 13.94 -16.25 -16.85
N LEU A 283 13.63 -17.51 -16.53
CA LEU A 283 14.24 -18.67 -17.16
C LEU A 283 13.65 -18.89 -18.56
N ALA A 284 14.41 -19.54 -19.44
CA ALA A 284 13.97 -19.81 -20.81
C ALA A 284 12.72 -20.72 -20.84
N ALA A 285 12.68 -21.69 -19.93
CA ALA A 285 11.55 -22.54 -19.64
C ALA A 285 11.49 -22.83 -18.12
N PRO A 286 10.31 -23.19 -17.57
CA PRO A 286 10.20 -23.68 -16.20
C PRO A 286 11.09 -24.90 -15.97
N LEU A 287 11.77 -24.97 -14.83
CA LEU A 287 12.60 -26.11 -14.45
C LEU A 287 11.75 -27.13 -13.67
N GLU A 288 11.28 -28.18 -14.35
CA GLU A 288 10.42 -29.22 -13.77
C GLU A 288 11.07 -29.91 -12.56
N ALA A 289 12.38 -30.16 -12.61
CA ALA A 289 13.14 -30.73 -11.49
C ALA A 289 13.11 -29.86 -10.21
N LEU A 290 12.76 -28.57 -10.34
CA LEU A 290 12.61 -27.61 -9.24
C LEU A 290 11.16 -27.15 -9.13
N ALA A 291 10.21 -28.07 -9.27
CA ALA A 291 8.77 -27.81 -9.13
C ALA A 291 8.25 -26.67 -10.04
N GLY A 292 8.83 -26.55 -11.24
CA GLY A 292 8.41 -25.54 -12.23
C GLY A 292 8.94 -24.13 -11.93
N LEU A 293 10.10 -24.00 -11.27
CA LEU A 293 10.80 -22.72 -11.09
C LEU A 293 10.92 -21.98 -12.44
N ASP A 294 10.40 -20.75 -12.54
CA ASP A 294 10.32 -20.01 -13.80
C ASP A 294 11.08 -18.67 -13.80
N ALA A 295 11.42 -18.14 -12.63
CA ALA A 295 12.26 -16.95 -12.49
C ALA A 295 12.97 -16.90 -11.14
N VAL A 296 14.11 -16.20 -11.14
CA VAL A 296 14.87 -15.84 -9.94
C VAL A 296 15.00 -14.33 -9.84
N GLU A 297 15.11 -13.84 -8.62
CA GLU A 297 15.21 -12.43 -8.31
C GLU A 297 16.14 -12.23 -7.12
N LEU A 298 16.93 -11.16 -7.16
CA LEU A 298 17.69 -10.65 -6.04
C LEU A 298 17.24 -9.21 -5.82
N ALA A 299 16.93 -8.84 -4.59
CA ALA A 299 16.58 -7.48 -4.24
C ALA A 299 17.36 -7.02 -3.01
N GLY A 300 17.64 -5.74 -2.94
CA GLY A 300 18.28 -5.12 -1.79
C GLY A 300 18.00 -3.63 -1.73
N GLY A 301 18.00 -3.05 -0.54
CA GLY A 301 17.74 -1.64 -0.35
C GLY A 301 18.13 -1.14 1.03
N GLY A 302 18.20 0.18 1.14
CA GLY A 302 18.48 0.92 2.36
C GLY A 302 17.42 1.98 2.58
N THR A 303 16.99 2.14 3.82
CA THR A 303 16.09 3.19 4.27
C THR A 303 16.76 3.98 5.38
N TYR A 304 16.61 5.29 5.38
CA TYR A 304 17.01 6.16 6.49
C TYR A 304 15.81 7.01 6.88
N ILE A 305 15.57 7.12 8.18
CA ILE A 305 14.58 8.03 8.74
C ILE A 305 15.25 8.89 9.81
N GLN A 306 14.98 10.18 9.75
CA GLN A 306 15.41 11.18 10.72
C GLN A 306 14.19 12.00 11.12
N PRO A 307 13.45 11.54 12.13
CA PRO A 307 12.41 12.34 12.73
C PRO A 307 13.00 13.32 13.75
N ASP A 308 12.41 14.51 13.89
CA ASP A 308 12.67 15.37 15.06
C ASP A 308 12.04 14.80 16.35
N ALA A 309 12.46 15.39 17.47
CA ALA A 309 12.16 14.95 18.83
C ALA A 309 10.68 15.14 19.19
N GLY A 310 9.88 14.09 19.01
CA GLY A 310 8.45 14.10 19.36
C GLY A 310 7.61 13.08 18.59
N SER A 311 8.18 12.55 17.50
CA SER A 311 7.50 11.62 16.58
C SER A 311 7.19 10.22 17.10
N GLY A 312 7.79 9.82 18.23
CA GLY A 312 7.81 8.41 18.68
C GLY A 312 8.67 7.48 17.82
N TYR A 313 9.21 7.97 16.70
CA TYR A 313 10.19 7.28 15.88
C TYR A 313 11.61 7.62 16.35
N VAL A 314 12.52 6.66 16.22
CA VAL A 314 13.95 6.86 16.46
C VAL A 314 14.64 7.04 15.12
N GLU A 315 15.60 7.97 15.06
CA GLU A 315 16.47 8.09 13.90
C GLU A 315 17.22 6.76 13.66
N MET A 316 17.08 6.19 12.47
CA MET A 316 17.62 4.86 12.19
C MET A 316 17.88 4.61 10.71
N MET A 317 18.81 3.70 10.44
CA MET A 317 19.06 3.11 9.14
C MET A 317 18.59 1.66 9.10
N VAL A 318 17.97 1.26 8.00
CA VAL A 318 17.50 -0.11 7.77
C VAL A 318 18.01 -0.65 6.45
N PHE A 319 18.77 -1.73 6.49
CA PHE A 319 19.25 -2.43 5.31
C PHE A 319 18.48 -3.73 5.14
N ARG A 320 18.02 -4.01 3.92
CA ARG A 320 17.23 -5.19 3.60
C ARG A 320 17.74 -5.82 2.32
N ALA A 321 17.96 -7.13 2.30
CA ALA A 321 18.39 -7.81 1.09
C ALA A 321 17.97 -9.28 1.06
N GLY A 322 17.77 -9.84 -0.12
CA GLY A 322 17.62 -11.28 -0.26
C GLY A 322 16.97 -11.75 -1.56
N PRO A 323 16.92 -13.08 -1.75
CA PRO A 323 16.45 -13.68 -2.97
C PRO A 323 14.92 -13.87 -2.99
N ALA A 324 14.37 -13.94 -4.20
CA ALA A 324 13.06 -14.51 -4.46
C ALA A 324 13.10 -15.49 -5.63
N VAL A 325 12.22 -16.48 -5.55
CA VAL A 325 12.00 -17.49 -6.59
C VAL A 325 10.53 -17.53 -6.96
N TYR A 326 10.26 -17.81 -8.23
CA TYR A 326 8.91 -17.81 -8.79
C TYR A 326 8.57 -19.17 -9.37
N PHE A 327 7.34 -19.61 -9.14
CA PHE A 327 6.79 -20.83 -9.71
C PHE A 327 5.53 -20.44 -10.49
N GLY A 328 5.75 -20.13 -11.77
CA GLY A 328 4.74 -19.55 -12.63
C GLY A 328 4.36 -18.12 -12.24
N LYS A 329 3.19 -17.67 -12.72
CA LYS A 329 2.68 -16.31 -12.46
C LYS A 329 2.07 -16.14 -11.06
N GLN A 330 1.82 -17.23 -10.36
CA GLN A 330 0.93 -17.25 -9.19
C GLN A 330 1.68 -17.36 -7.88
N THR A 331 2.81 -18.06 -7.88
CA THR A 331 3.52 -18.43 -6.66
C THR A 331 4.89 -17.75 -6.60
N ARG A 332 5.21 -17.17 -5.44
CA ARG A 332 6.51 -16.54 -5.14
C ARG A 332 6.94 -16.94 -3.73
N PHE A 333 8.18 -17.40 -3.58
CA PHE A 333 8.84 -17.48 -2.30
C PHE A 333 9.94 -16.42 -2.24
N GLN A 334 10.05 -15.71 -1.12
CA GLN A 334 11.04 -14.67 -0.91
C GLN A 334 11.61 -14.76 0.50
N MET A 335 12.90 -14.50 0.64
CA MET A 335 13.57 -14.34 1.92
C MET A 335 14.29 -13.00 1.95
N ASN A 336 14.21 -12.27 3.06
CA ASN A 336 14.98 -11.06 3.31
C ASN A 336 15.69 -11.15 4.65
N LEU A 337 16.96 -10.76 4.64
CA LEU A 337 17.71 -10.37 5.83
C LEU A 337 17.49 -8.87 6.02
N GLU A 338 17.25 -8.45 7.25
CA GLU A 338 17.03 -7.06 7.62
C GLU A 338 17.96 -6.71 8.79
N TYR A 339 18.61 -5.56 8.70
CA TYR A 339 19.48 -5.02 9.75
C TYR A 339 19.04 -3.59 10.03
N GLU A 340 18.51 -3.38 11.23
CA GLU A 340 18.00 -2.11 11.71
C GLU A 340 19.01 -1.54 12.71
N LYS A 341 19.53 -0.36 12.43
CA LYS A 341 20.54 0.31 13.24
C LYS A 341 20.03 1.70 13.66
N PRO A 342 19.60 1.88 14.91
CA PRO A 342 19.38 3.20 15.48
C PRO A 342 20.66 4.04 15.43
N VAL A 343 20.49 5.36 15.28
CA VAL A 343 21.62 6.32 15.37
C VAL A 343 22.02 6.56 16.82
N ASP A 344 21.06 6.49 17.76
CA ASP A 344 21.36 6.51 19.19
C ASP A 344 22.10 5.21 19.59
N GLU A 345 23.39 5.33 19.91
CA GLU A 345 24.27 4.21 20.26
C GLU A 345 23.84 3.45 21.52
N ARG A 346 22.94 4.02 22.33
CA ARG A 346 22.37 3.34 23.50
C ARG A 346 21.33 2.29 23.13
N LEU A 347 20.80 2.35 21.91
CA LEU A 347 19.80 1.41 21.41
C LEU A 347 20.47 0.30 20.60
N GLU A 348 20.05 -0.93 20.84
CA GLU A 348 20.63 -2.08 20.17
C GLU A 348 20.17 -2.18 18.71
N ALA A 349 21.09 -2.59 17.84
CA ALA A 349 20.75 -2.95 16.48
C ALA A 349 19.93 -4.25 16.46
N VAL A 350 18.97 -4.32 15.55
CA VAL A 350 18.06 -5.47 15.43
C VAL A 350 18.35 -6.18 14.12
N PHE A 351 18.46 -7.50 14.19
CA PHE A 351 18.60 -8.37 13.02
C PHE A 351 17.34 -9.19 12.84
N LEU A 352 16.82 -9.19 11.61
CA LEU A 352 15.61 -9.91 11.26
C LEU A 352 15.82 -10.78 10.02
N ILE A 353 15.12 -11.91 9.99
CA ILE A 353 14.96 -12.74 8.81
C ILE A 353 13.46 -12.89 8.54
N ARG A 354 13.02 -12.41 7.37
CA ARG A 354 11.65 -12.57 6.90
C ARG A 354 11.60 -13.51 5.72
N SER A 355 10.83 -14.57 5.83
CA SER A 355 10.51 -15.46 4.71
C SER A 355 9.03 -15.34 4.39
N GLN A 356 8.66 -15.19 3.12
CA GLN A 356 7.28 -15.04 2.69
C GLN A 356 6.96 -15.93 1.50
N PHE A 357 5.92 -16.74 1.65
CA PHE A 357 5.32 -17.50 0.56
C PHE A 357 4.02 -16.81 0.13
N THR A 358 3.93 -16.43 -1.15
CA THR A 358 2.79 -15.75 -1.75
C THR A 358 2.14 -16.62 -2.80
N VAL A 359 0.82 -16.77 -2.71
CA VAL A 359 -0.02 -17.39 -3.73
C VAL A 359 -1.05 -16.37 -4.19
N ASN A 360 -1.11 -16.12 -5.49
CA ASN A 360 -2.16 -15.34 -6.14
C ASN A 360 -3.09 -16.29 -6.91
N PHE A 361 -4.38 -16.04 -6.80
CA PHE A 361 -5.40 -16.72 -7.58
C PHE A 361 -6.28 -15.62 -8.17
#